data_AF-A0A1H3LX29-F1
#
_entry.id   AF-A0A1H3LX29-F1
#
_cell.length_a   1.000
_cell.length_b   1.000
_cell.length_c   1.000
_cell.angle_alpha   90.00
_cell.angle_beta   90.00
_cell.angle_gamma   90.00
#
_symmetry.space_group_name_H-M   'P 1'
#
loop_
_entity.id
_entity.type
_entity.pdbx_description
1 polymer ?
#
loop_
_entity_poly.entity_id
_entity_poly.type
_entity_poly.pdbx_seq_one_letter_code
_entity_poly.pdbx_strand_id
1 'polypeptide(L)'
;MTGQARAVAAPPPRTRILAECDRRGRDAVVDGCIALLAGADDRDAPLIVVLGGPAASWALDPVDGGPGSSRWYWVRVWAARGLLWAWEDRAASTTVLALGDTEWRVRELAAKVVARHLVGDALMAVSVLRTDPVPRVRAAADRAVVALTAAGA
;
A
#
# COMPACT_ATOMS: atom_id res chain seq x y z
N MET A 1 -6.83 8.95 -44.25
CA MET A 1 -7.55 8.54 -43.02
C MET A 1 -6.56 7.85 -42.09
N THR A 2 -5.90 8.61 -41.22
CA THR A 2 -4.94 8.04 -40.26
C THR A 2 -5.67 7.79 -38.96
N GLY A 3 -6.06 6.54 -38.71
CA GLY A 3 -6.71 6.13 -37.46
C GLY A 3 -5.70 6.20 -36.32
N GLN A 4 -5.85 7.19 -35.45
CA GLN A 4 -5.07 7.30 -34.22
C GLN A 4 -5.53 6.19 -33.26
N ALA A 5 -4.74 5.14 -33.12
CA ALA A 5 -4.99 4.10 -32.13
C ALA A 5 -4.99 4.74 -30.73
N ARG A 6 -6.16 4.77 -30.07
CA ARG A 6 -6.25 5.20 -28.67
C ARG A 6 -5.41 4.22 -27.84
N ALA A 7 -4.37 4.73 -27.18
CA ALA A 7 -3.67 3.95 -26.17
C ALA A 7 -4.68 3.50 -25.11
N VAL A 8 -4.84 2.19 -24.95
CA VAL A 8 -5.68 1.63 -23.88
C VAL A 8 -5.01 2.00 -22.56
N ALA A 9 -5.71 2.81 -21.76
CA ALA A 9 -5.23 3.17 -20.43
C ALA A 9 -5.08 1.88 -19.59
N ALA A 10 -3.98 1.77 -18.86
CA ALA A 10 -3.75 0.61 -18.01
C ALA A 10 -4.86 0.48 -16.96
N PRO A 11 -5.28 -0.75 -16.60
CA PRO A 11 -6.32 -0.95 -15.61
C PRO A 11 -5.98 -0.29 -14.26
N PRO A 12 -7.00 0.17 -13.51
CA PRO A 12 -6.78 0.81 -12.22
C PRO A 12 -6.13 -0.17 -11.22
N PRO A 13 -5.42 0.32 -10.19
CA PRO A 13 -4.68 -0.52 -9.25
C PRO A 13 -5.50 -1.68 -8.66
N ARG A 14 -6.74 -1.40 -8.24
CA ARG A 14 -7.64 -2.42 -7.69
C ARG A 14 -7.81 -3.61 -8.63
N THR A 15 -8.09 -3.35 -9.92
CA THR A 15 -8.30 -4.40 -10.92
C THR A 15 -7.05 -5.26 -11.09
N ARG A 16 -5.87 -4.64 -11.15
CA ARG A 16 -4.60 -5.37 -11.26
C ARG A 16 -4.32 -6.25 -10.04
N ILE A 17 -4.55 -5.72 -8.84
CA ILE A 17 -4.30 -6.44 -7.58
C ILE A 17 -5.26 -7.63 -7.43
N LEU A 18 -6.54 -7.45 -7.77
CA LEU A 18 -7.51 -8.55 -7.71
C LEU A 18 -7.21 -9.63 -8.74
N ALA A 19 -6.90 -9.24 -9.99
CA ALA A 19 -6.48 -10.20 -11.01
C ALA A 19 -5.22 -10.96 -10.60
N GLU A 20 -4.32 -10.33 -9.85
CA GLU A 20 -3.14 -11.00 -9.35
C GLU A 20 -3.44 -11.99 -8.22
N CYS A 21 -4.39 -11.67 -7.34
CA CYS A 21 -4.89 -12.64 -6.37
C CYS A 21 -5.47 -13.87 -7.08
N ASP A 22 -6.19 -13.68 -8.18
CA ASP A 22 -6.75 -14.78 -8.96
C ASP A 22 -5.65 -15.61 -9.63
N ARG A 23 -4.56 -14.98 -10.08
CA ARG A 23 -3.47 -15.63 -10.80
C ARG A 23 -2.53 -16.46 -9.91
N ARG A 24 -2.12 -15.92 -8.75
CA ARG A 24 -1.11 -16.55 -7.87
C ARG A 24 -1.61 -16.93 -6.49
N GLY A 25 -2.88 -16.68 -6.20
CA GLY A 25 -3.48 -16.83 -4.87
C GLY A 25 -3.38 -15.55 -4.04
N ARG A 26 -4.44 -15.25 -3.28
CA ARG A 26 -4.49 -14.09 -2.37
C ARG A 26 -3.37 -14.13 -1.34
N ASP A 27 -3.11 -15.31 -0.77
CA ASP A 27 -2.09 -15.44 0.27
C ASP A 27 -0.71 -15.01 -0.20
N ALA A 28 -0.30 -15.43 -1.40
CA ALA A 28 0.98 -15.03 -1.99
C ALA A 28 1.05 -13.51 -2.25
N VAL A 29 -0.06 -12.88 -2.65
CA VAL A 29 -0.11 -11.42 -2.81
C VAL A 29 0.00 -10.71 -1.47
N VAL A 30 -0.68 -11.20 -0.44
CA VAL A 30 -0.63 -10.62 0.91
C VAL A 30 0.76 -10.76 1.52
N ASP A 31 1.38 -11.95 1.44
CA ASP A 31 2.72 -12.19 1.98
C ASP A 31 3.76 -11.29 1.30
N GLY A 32 3.68 -11.16 -0.03
CA GLY A 32 4.53 -10.23 -0.78
C GLY A 32 4.28 -8.77 -0.39
N CYS A 33 3.03 -8.36 -0.17
CA CYS A 33 2.75 -7.00 0.31
C CYS A 33 3.27 -6.77 1.74
N ILE A 34 3.17 -7.76 2.62
CA ILE A 34 3.73 -7.69 3.98
C ILE A 34 5.25 -7.51 3.91
N ALA A 35 5.95 -8.36 3.15
CA ALA A 35 7.40 -8.29 3.00
C ALA A 35 7.86 -6.95 2.43
N LEU A 36 7.23 -6.48 1.34
CA LEU A 36 7.54 -5.20 0.72
C LEU A 36 7.24 -4.02 1.66
N LEU A 37 6.14 -4.05 2.41
CA LEU A 37 5.80 -3.00 3.37
C LEU A 37 6.77 -2.98 4.56
N ALA A 38 7.26 -4.15 4.99
CA ALA A 38 8.31 -4.27 6.00
C ALA A 38 9.70 -3.84 5.49
N GLY A 39 9.85 -3.59 4.18
CA GLY A 39 11.09 -3.10 3.57
C GLY A 39 12.06 -4.21 3.16
N ALA A 40 11.59 -5.44 2.98
CA ALA A 40 12.41 -6.54 2.48
C ALA A 40 13.07 -6.21 1.13
N ASP A 41 14.30 -6.69 0.94
CA ASP A 41 15.16 -6.42 -0.23
C ASP A 41 15.14 -7.54 -1.29
N ASP A 42 14.53 -8.69 -0.98
CA ASP A 42 14.31 -9.87 -1.84
C ASP A 42 13.10 -9.69 -2.79
N ARG A 43 13.10 -8.58 -3.51
CA ARG A 43 12.01 -8.07 -4.36
C ARG A 43 11.37 -9.14 -5.26
N ASP A 44 10.08 -9.40 -5.04
CA ASP A 44 9.19 -9.98 -6.05
C ASP A 44 8.91 -8.95 -7.14
N ALA A 45 9.82 -8.87 -8.11
CA ALA A 45 9.73 -7.94 -9.25
C ALA A 45 8.38 -8.04 -10.00
N PRO A 46 7.85 -9.24 -10.30
CA PRO A 46 6.51 -9.37 -10.88
C PRO A 46 5.42 -8.70 -10.04
N LEU A 47 5.42 -8.89 -8.71
CA LEU A 47 4.44 -8.27 -7.83
C LEU A 47 4.59 -6.74 -7.81
N ILE A 48 5.82 -6.22 -7.73
CA ILE A 48 6.08 -4.77 -7.75
C ILE A 48 5.49 -4.11 -9.01
N VAL A 49 5.67 -4.73 -10.19
CA VAL A 49 5.08 -4.25 -11.45
C VAL A 49 3.56 -4.27 -11.39
N VAL A 50 2.96 -5.32 -10.83
CA VAL A 50 1.50 -5.39 -10.64
C VAL A 50 1.00 -4.30 -9.70
N LEU A 51 1.68 -4.04 -8.58
CA LEU A 51 1.26 -3.06 -7.59
C LEU A 51 1.45 -1.63 -8.08
N GLY A 52 2.58 -1.33 -8.71
CA GLY A 52 2.97 0.00 -9.20
C GLY A 52 2.37 0.36 -10.56
N GLY A 53 2.15 -0.62 -11.43
CA GLY A 53 1.63 -0.46 -12.79
C GLY A 53 2.71 -0.13 -13.82
N PRO A 54 2.35 0.24 -15.06
CA PRO A 54 3.34 0.43 -16.14
C PRO A 54 4.41 1.48 -15.84
N ALA A 55 4.09 2.49 -15.03
CA ALA A 55 5.04 3.53 -14.61
C ALA A 55 6.03 3.08 -13.52
N ALA A 56 6.00 1.82 -13.09
CA ALA A 56 6.82 1.29 -12.02
C ALA A 56 8.07 0.55 -12.50
N SER A 57 8.36 0.55 -13.80
CA SER A 57 9.55 -0.13 -14.35
C SER A 57 10.85 0.34 -13.71
N TRP A 58 10.95 1.62 -13.34
CA TRP A 58 12.11 2.18 -12.62
C TRP A 58 12.35 1.53 -11.25
N ALA A 59 11.33 0.94 -10.61
CA ALA A 59 11.49 0.30 -9.30
C ALA A 59 12.25 -1.03 -9.39
N LEU A 60 12.41 -1.57 -10.59
CA LEU A 60 13.19 -2.78 -10.84
C LEU A 60 14.69 -2.49 -10.99
N ASP A 61 15.03 -1.26 -11.35
CA ASP A 61 16.42 -0.81 -11.41
C ASP A 61 17.02 -0.76 -9.99
N PRO A 62 18.15 -1.44 -9.72
CA PRO A 62 18.75 -1.45 -8.39
C PRO A 62 19.24 -0.07 -7.91
N VAL A 63 19.61 0.82 -8.83
CA VAL A 63 20.12 2.17 -8.53
C VAL A 63 18.95 3.12 -8.29
N ASP A 64 17.98 3.15 -9.20
CA ASP A 64 16.85 4.09 -9.12
C ASP A 64 15.74 3.61 -8.17
N GLY A 65 15.66 2.30 -7.94
CA GLY A 65 14.54 1.64 -7.26
C GLY A 65 14.93 0.69 -6.14
N GLY A 66 16.20 0.63 -5.72
CA GLY A 66 16.65 -0.22 -4.62
C GLY A 66 16.58 0.44 -3.22
N PRO A 67 16.86 -0.31 -2.14
CA PRO A 67 16.78 0.14 -0.74
C PRO A 67 17.59 1.38 -0.31
N GLY A 68 18.43 1.95 -1.18
CA GLY A 68 19.14 3.22 -0.95
C GLY A 68 18.58 4.41 -1.75
N SER A 69 17.60 4.18 -2.62
CA SER A 69 17.01 5.23 -3.44
C SER A 69 16.03 6.09 -2.65
N SER A 70 16.03 7.40 -2.89
CA SER A 70 15.01 8.31 -2.38
C SER A 70 13.59 7.98 -2.86
N ARG A 71 13.47 7.13 -3.90
CA ARG A 71 12.20 6.67 -4.43
C ARG A 71 11.77 5.31 -3.86
N TRP A 72 12.61 4.65 -3.06
CA TRP A 72 12.34 3.30 -2.54
C TRP A 72 11.01 3.20 -1.79
N TYR A 73 10.61 4.26 -1.09
CA TYR A 73 9.36 4.29 -0.34
C TYR A 73 8.11 4.02 -1.18
N TRP A 74 8.15 4.26 -2.49
CA TRP A 74 7.02 3.97 -3.36
C TRP A 74 6.67 2.48 -3.37
N VAL A 75 7.64 1.59 -3.20
CA VAL A 75 7.39 0.15 -3.09
C VAL A 75 6.54 -0.15 -1.85
N ARG A 76 6.86 0.47 -0.71
CA ARG A 76 6.04 0.38 0.52
C ARG A 76 4.64 0.99 0.34
N VAL A 77 4.54 2.14 -0.35
CA VAL A 77 3.25 2.76 -0.69
C VAL A 77 2.39 1.83 -1.55
N TRP A 78 3.00 1.17 -2.53
CA TRP A 78 2.31 0.25 -3.42
C TRP A 78 1.91 -1.04 -2.71
N ALA A 79 2.74 -1.54 -1.80
CA ALA A 79 2.45 -2.68 -0.93
C ALA A 79 1.26 -2.39 0.00
N ALA A 80 1.25 -1.25 0.68
CA ALA A 80 0.10 -0.82 1.49
C ALA A 80 -1.18 -0.66 0.64
N ARG A 81 -1.07 -0.18 -0.61
CA ARG A 81 -2.20 -0.17 -1.55
C ARG A 81 -2.61 -1.58 -1.99
N GLY A 82 -1.67 -2.52 -2.08
CA GLY A 82 -1.91 -3.95 -2.23
C GLY A 82 -2.83 -4.44 -1.11
N LEU A 83 -2.43 -4.19 0.13
CA LEU A 83 -3.18 -4.55 1.33
C LEU A 83 -4.56 -3.88 1.42
N LEU A 84 -4.76 -2.72 0.79
CA LEU A 84 -6.08 -2.10 0.67
C LEU A 84 -7.06 -2.99 -0.12
N TRP A 85 -6.60 -3.79 -1.07
CA TRP A 85 -7.47 -4.59 -1.95
C TRP A 85 -7.32 -6.11 -1.77
N ALA A 86 -6.19 -6.58 -1.25
CA ALA A 86 -5.92 -7.96 -0.89
C ALA A 86 -5.52 -8.00 0.59
N TRP A 87 -6.39 -8.54 1.45
CA TRP A 87 -6.21 -8.48 2.89
C TRP A 87 -6.42 -9.85 3.53
N GLU A 88 -5.59 -10.12 4.54
CA GLU A 88 -5.75 -11.19 5.52
C GLU A 88 -5.25 -10.64 6.87
N ASP A 89 -5.83 -11.08 7.98
CA ASP A 89 -5.60 -10.48 9.31
C ASP A 89 -4.14 -10.52 9.77
N ARG A 90 -3.34 -11.47 9.25
CA ARG A 90 -1.89 -11.53 9.50
C ARG A 90 -1.13 -10.27 9.03
N ALA A 91 -1.71 -9.46 8.15
CA ALA A 91 -1.13 -8.19 7.71
C ALA A 91 -1.32 -7.04 8.73
N ALA A 92 -2.10 -7.25 9.80
CA ALA A 92 -2.41 -6.25 10.81
C ALA A 92 -1.16 -5.64 11.44
N SER A 93 -0.25 -6.46 11.99
CA SER A 93 0.93 -5.98 12.70
C SER A 93 1.83 -5.12 11.81
N THR A 94 2.08 -5.55 10.56
CA THR A 94 2.90 -4.77 9.61
C THR A 94 2.20 -3.48 9.19
N THR A 95 0.87 -3.48 9.07
CA THR A 95 0.09 -2.27 8.79
C THR A 95 0.17 -1.28 9.95
N VAL A 96 0.09 -1.75 11.20
CA VAL A 96 0.25 -0.91 12.40
C VAL A 96 1.65 -0.30 12.44
N LEU A 97 2.70 -1.08 12.19
CA LEU A 97 4.07 -0.58 12.13
C LEU A 97 4.24 0.52 11.05
N ALA A 98 3.61 0.34 9.88
CA ALA A 98 3.68 1.30 8.79
C ALA A 98 3.02 2.66 9.09
N LEU A 99 2.22 2.79 10.15
CA LEU A 99 1.71 4.08 10.64
C LEU A 99 2.83 4.97 11.17
N GLY A 100 3.97 4.39 11.59
CA GLY A 100 5.16 5.11 12.04
C GLY A 100 6.22 5.36 10.97
N ASP A 101 5.95 5.04 9.70
CA ASP A 101 6.93 5.17 8.62
C ASP A 101 7.42 6.63 8.47
N THR A 102 8.69 6.83 8.15
CA THR A 102 9.27 8.16 7.93
C THR A 102 8.59 8.89 6.77
N GLU A 103 8.09 8.14 5.79
CA GLU A 103 7.51 8.67 4.57
C GLU A 103 5.99 8.83 4.73
N TRP A 104 5.55 10.10 4.66
CA TRP A 104 4.16 10.48 4.93
C TRP A 104 3.15 9.72 4.05
N ARG A 105 3.55 9.35 2.83
CA ARG A 105 2.69 8.65 1.89
C ARG A 105 2.44 7.20 2.30
N VAL A 106 3.41 6.56 2.97
CA VAL A 106 3.23 5.23 3.56
C VAL A 106 2.25 5.33 4.73
N ARG A 107 2.45 6.29 5.64
CA ARG A 107 1.51 6.54 6.76
C ARG A 107 0.08 6.81 6.28
N GLU A 108 -0.10 7.65 5.26
CA GLU A 108 -1.42 7.92 4.66
C GLU A 108 -2.11 6.63 4.17
N LEU A 109 -1.37 5.77 3.47
CA LEU A 109 -1.92 4.53 2.93
C LEU A 109 -2.20 3.51 4.04
N ALA A 110 -1.30 3.34 5.00
CA ALA A 110 -1.50 2.46 6.15
C ALA A 110 -2.76 2.86 6.93
N ALA A 111 -2.98 4.15 7.20
CA ALA A 111 -4.21 4.62 7.86
C ALA A 111 -5.48 4.30 7.06
N LYS A 112 -5.42 4.30 5.72
CA LYS A 112 -6.56 3.88 4.88
C LYS A 112 -6.81 2.38 4.93
N VAL A 113 -5.75 1.58 5.02
CA VAL A 113 -5.85 0.12 5.20
C VAL A 113 -6.51 -0.18 6.55
N VAL A 114 -6.06 0.47 7.63
CA VAL A 114 -6.67 0.39 8.97
C VAL A 114 -8.17 0.71 8.91
N ALA A 115 -8.54 1.84 8.30
CA ALA A 115 -9.95 2.25 8.21
C ALA A 115 -10.81 1.25 7.42
N ARG A 116 -10.25 0.64 6.37
CA ARG A 116 -10.98 -0.26 5.47
C ARG A 116 -11.21 -1.63 6.08
N HIS A 117 -10.21 -2.17 6.77
CA HIS A 117 -10.22 -3.53 7.31
C HIS A 117 -10.41 -3.58 8.82
N LEU A 118 -10.71 -2.43 9.43
CA LEU A 118 -11.05 -2.30 10.85
C LEU A 118 -9.99 -2.93 11.77
N VAL A 119 -8.72 -2.60 11.53
CA VAL A 119 -7.59 -3.10 12.34
C VAL A 119 -7.66 -2.47 13.74
N GLY A 120 -8.36 -3.11 14.66
CA GLY A 120 -8.69 -2.58 15.99
C GLY A 120 -7.48 -2.16 16.82
N ASP A 121 -6.45 -3.00 16.85
CA ASP A 121 -5.19 -2.75 17.57
C ASP A 121 -4.45 -1.47 17.10
N ALA A 122 -4.85 -0.91 15.95
CA ALA A 122 -4.28 0.31 15.42
C ALA A 122 -4.85 1.61 16.03
N LEU A 123 -5.91 1.55 16.86
CA LEU A 123 -6.65 2.76 17.29
C LEU A 123 -5.75 3.81 17.94
N MET A 124 -4.86 3.40 18.84
CA MET A 124 -3.91 4.33 19.48
C MET A 124 -2.91 4.89 18.48
N ALA A 125 -2.29 4.03 17.67
CA ALA A 125 -1.30 4.44 16.68
C ALA A 125 -1.87 5.43 15.65
N VAL A 126 -3.08 5.18 15.16
CA VAL A 126 -3.71 6.05 14.17
C VAL A 126 -4.27 7.35 14.79
N SER A 127 -4.61 7.33 16.09
CA SER A 127 -5.01 8.55 16.81
C SER A 127 -3.86 9.56 16.91
N VAL A 128 -2.61 9.11 17.08
CA VAL A 128 -1.42 9.98 17.07
C VAL A 128 -1.29 10.72 15.73
N LEU A 129 -1.63 10.08 14.61
CA LEU A 129 -1.53 10.67 13.27
C LEU A 129 -2.53 11.81 13.00
N ARG A 130 -3.50 12.05 13.89
CA ARG A 130 -4.42 13.19 13.77
C ARG A 130 -3.73 14.55 13.90
N THR A 131 -2.51 14.58 14.45
CA THR A 131 -1.66 15.77 14.53
C THR A 131 -0.45 15.70 13.58
N ASP A 132 -0.41 14.75 12.65
CA ASP A 132 0.65 14.62 11.65
C ASP A 132 0.85 15.95 10.88
N PRO A 133 2.09 16.38 10.57
CA PRO A 133 2.33 17.63 9.84
C PRO A 133 1.64 17.66 8.46
N VAL A 134 1.40 16.51 7.84
CA VAL A 134 0.81 16.39 6.50
C VAL A 134 -0.72 16.30 6.56
N PRO A 135 -1.46 17.27 5.98
CA PRO A 135 -2.93 17.30 6.03
C PRO A 135 -3.62 16.03 5.50
N ARG A 136 -3.00 15.38 4.50
CA ARG A 136 -3.52 14.14 3.92
C ARG A 136 -3.45 12.96 4.89
N VAL A 137 -2.40 12.91 5.71
CA VAL A 137 -2.24 11.89 6.75
C VAL A 137 -3.28 12.12 7.85
N ARG A 138 -3.43 13.37 8.33
CA ARG A 138 -4.47 13.73 9.30
C ARG A 138 -5.87 13.32 8.84
N ALA A 139 -6.24 13.65 7.61
CA ALA A 139 -7.54 13.27 7.06
C ALA A 139 -7.74 11.74 6.92
N ALA A 140 -6.67 10.98 6.67
CA ALA A 140 -6.73 9.52 6.67
C ALA A 140 -6.87 8.95 8.10
N ALA A 141 -6.15 9.54 9.04
CA ALA A 141 -6.20 9.20 10.46
C ALA A 141 -7.58 9.46 11.07
N ASP A 142 -8.17 10.63 10.81
CA ASP A 142 -9.53 10.96 11.27
C ASP A 142 -10.56 9.93 10.78
N ARG A 143 -10.49 9.54 9.50
CA ARG A 143 -11.37 8.50 8.95
C ARG A 143 -11.16 7.14 9.61
N ALA A 144 -9.92 6.77 9.90
CA ALA A 144 -9.62 5.52 10.56
C ALA A 144 -10.15 5.49 12.00
N VAL A 145 -9.93 6.56 12.77
CA VAL A 145 -10.47 6.65 14.14
C VAL A 145 -11.99 6.56 14.12
N VAL A 146 -12.68 7.30 13.24
CA VAL A 146 -14.14 7.22 13.12
C VAL A 146 -14.61 5.81 12.76
N ALA A 147 -13.93 5.12 11.85
CA ALA A 147 -14.29 3.76 11.45
C ALA A 147 -14.11 2.76 12.61
N LEU A 148 -12.98 2.85 13.33
CA LEU A 148 -12.66 1.95 14.44
C LEU A 148 -13.58 2.15 15.64
N THR A 149 -13.84 3.39 16.04
CA THR A 149 -14.76 3.67 17.16
C THR A 149 -16.19 3.26 16.84
N ALA A 150 -16.64 3.46 15.59
CA ALA A 150 -17.96 2.98 15.16
C ALA A 150 -18.06 1.44 15.15
N ALA A 151 -16.95 0.73 14.99
CA ALA A 151 -16.87 -0.73 15.05
C ALA A 151 -16.69 -1.28 16.48
N GLY A 152 -16.55 -0.42 17.50
CA GLY A 152 -16.35 -0.83 18.89
C GLY A 152 -14.95 -1.34 19.21
N ALA A 153 -13.95 -0.93 18.43
CA ALA A 153 -12.54 -1.16 18.73
C ALA A 153 -12.02 -0.28 19.88
#